data_AF-A0A353ZCY3-F1
#
_entry.id   AF-A0A353ZCY3-F1
#
_cell.length_a   1.000
_cell.length_b   1.000
_cell.length_c   1.000
_cell.angle_alpha   90.00
_cell.angle_beta   90.00
_cell.angle_gamma   90.00
#
_symmetry.space_group_name_H-M   'P 1'
#
loop_
_entity.id
_entity.type
_entity.pdbx_description
1 polymer ?
#
loop_
_entity_poly.entity_id
_entity_poly.type
_entity_poly.pdbx_seq_one_letter_code
_entity_poly.pdbx_strand_id
1 'polypeptide(L)'
;MRCIRLGDVVGGVPTGSAHPHKHQPIVPPVNDSPAPAAATPSAAATPQPLWAYVSPFVAYLLFTSIEGKGWLGIPYEGWYCLKVLVVLGLLWFFHREWPRWSTRGVGLGALMGVVGLVVWLVLDWLQGVIPGFNAMVASVLGTREGFQPFGEHGVNLHSLAFVLVRLTGLALVVPIMEEIFWRGFLARYLIDENFTAVPQGKFTLQSFWIVTLAFVAVHPELLAALAWGALVNWLYRKTGNVWACVAMHAVTNLLLGGWILATGEWRLW
;
A
#
# COMPACT_ATOMS: atom_id res chain seq x y z
N MET A 1 48.36 35.12 -19.13
CA MET A 1 49.76 35.49 -19.43
C MET A 1 50.20 36.59 -18.48
N ARG A 2 51.47 36.53 -18.05
CA ARG A 2 52.26 37.46 -17.24
C ARG A 2 52.22 37.30 -15.71
N CYS A 3 53.27 36.60 -15.30
CA CYS A 3 53.89 36.54 -13.99
C CYS A 3 55.01 37.61 -13.91
N ILE A 4 55.30 38.07 -12.69
CA ILE A 4 56.60 38.57 -12.14
C ILE A 4 57.05 40.00 -12.50
N ARG A 5 57.28 40.84 -11.46
CA ARG A 5 58.65 41.28 -11.05
C ARG A 5 58.72 41.95 -9.67
N LEU A 6 59.79 41.56 -8.97
CA LEU A 6 60.37 42.05 -7.71
C LEU A 6 61.21 43.33 -7.91
N GLY A 7 61.51 44.01 -6.80
CA GLY A 7 62.54 45.05 -6.60
C GLY A 7 61.92 46.36 -6.09
N ASP A 8 62.35 47.04 -5.03
CA ASP A 8 63.70 47.16 -4.47
C ASP A 8 63.71 47.49 -2.96
N VAL A 9 64.86 47.20 -2.35
CA VAL A 9 65.28 47.40 -0.96
C VAL A 9 66.19 48.62 -0.87
N VAL A 10 65.89 49.58 0.02
CA VAL A 10 66.83 50.48 0.74
C VAL A 10 66.02 50.98 1.96
N GLY A 11 66.42 50.97 3.22
CA GLY A 11 67.73 51.03 3.88
C GLY A 11 67.56 52.05 5.01
N GLY A 12 67.79 51.67 6.27
CA GLY A 12 67.71 52.61 7.40
C GLY A 12 67.58 51.90 8.74
N VAL A 13 68.70 51.76 9.45
CA VAL A 13 68.73 51.49 10.90
C VAL A 13 69.05 52.80 11.61
N PRO A 14 68.30 53.15 12.65
CA PRO A 14 68.95 53.74 13.82
C PRO A 14 68.56 53.08 15.14
N THR A 15 69.60 52.98 15.97
CA THR A 15 69.68 52.61 17.37
C THR A 15 68.72 53.37 18.29
N GLY A 16 68.12 52.70 19.28
CA GLY A 16 67.39 53.38 20.36
C GLY A 16 66.81 52.49 21.45
N SER A 17 67.50 52.49 22.61
CA SER A 17 67.01 52.28 23.99
C SER A 17 66.11 51.08 24.34
N ALA A 18 66.66 50.20 25.17
CA ALA A 18 65.94 49.17 25.91
C ALA A 18 65.04 49.77 27.01
N HIS A 19 63.75 49.44 26.97
CA HIS A 19 62.82 49.56 28.10
C HIS A 19 62.29 48.16 28.46
N PRO A 20 62.17 47.80 29.75
CA PRO A 20 61.70 46.48 30.15
C PRO A 20 60.17 46.43 30.04
N HIS A 21 59.65 45.79 28.99
CA HIS A 21 58.23 45.48 28.89
C HIS A 21 57.88 44.33 29.84
N LYS A 22 57.01 44.64 30.81
CA LYS A 22 56.37 43.67 31.70
C LYS A 22 55.58 42.65 30.86
N HIS A 23 55.87 41.37 31.03
CA HIS A 23 55.04 40.29 30.49
C HIS A 23 53.63 40.37 31.09
N GLN A 24 52.64 40.69 30.25
CA GLN A 24 51.24 40.39 30.54
C GLN A 24 50.94 38.96 30.04
N PRO A 25 50.18 38.15 30.80
CA PRO A 25 49.74 36.85 30.33
C PRO A 25 48.75 37.01 29.16
N ILE A 26 48.99 36.27 28.08
CA ILE A 26 48.07 36.16 26.94
C ILE A 26 46.84 35.39 27.43
N VAL A 27 45.72 36.09 27.61
CA VAL A 27 44.41 35.46 27.81
C VAL A 27 43.90 35.01 26.44
N PRO A 28 43.59 33.72 26.22
CA PRO A 28 43.03 33.28 24.96
C PRO A 28 41.64 33.91 24.74
N PRO A 29 41.25 34.20 23.48
CA PRO A 29 39.94 34.79 23.19
C PRO A 29 38.83 33.83 23.65
N VAL A 30 37.88 34.37 24.41
CA VAL A 30 36.64 33.67 24.76
C VAL A 30 35.86 33.46 23.47
N ASN A 31 35.59 32.20 23.16
CA ASN A 31 34.85 31.81 21.98
C ASN A 31 33.34 32.00 22.25
N ASP A 32 32.81 33.19 21.97
CA ASP A 32 31.38 33.52 22.09
C ASP A 32 30.55 32.92 20.94
N SER A 33 30.77 31.63 20.64
CA SER A 33 29.87 30.90 19.76
C SER A 33 28.57 30.65 20.52
N PRO A 34 27.39 31.12 20.03
CA PRO A 34 26.12 30.83 20.67
C PRO A 34 25.95 29.31 20.77
N ALA A 35 25.61 28.85 21.98
CA ALA A 35 25.31 27.44 22.22
C ALA A 35 24.32 26.95 21.14
N PRO A 36 24.51 25.73 20.59
CA PRO A 36 23.57 25.18 19.62
C PRO A 36 22.18 25.24 20.23
N ALA A 37 21.26 25.92 19.52
CA ALA A 37 19.87 26.03 19.94
C ALA A 37 19.38 24.63 20.32
N ALA A 38 18.94 24.47 21.56
CA ALA A 38 18.37 23.24 22.05
C ALA A 38 17.30 22.78 21.05
N ALA A 39 17.49 21.59 20.48
CA ALA A 39 16.55 21.01 19.54
C ALA A 39 15.15 21.07 20.16
N THR A 40 14.25 21.82 19.51
CA THR A 40 12.85 21.91 19.91
C THR A 40 12.33 20.48 20.04
N PRO A 41 11.70 20.09 21.15
CA PRO A 41 11.15 18.75 21.28
C PRO A 41 10.22 18.52 20.10
N SER A 42 10.50 17.47 19.32
CA SER A 42 9.66 16.97 18.24
C SER A 42 8.21 17.00 18.74
N ALA A 43 7.35 17.78 18.08
CA ALA A 43 5.95 17.88 18.42
C ALA A 43 5.42 16.46 18.61
N ALA A 44 4.91 16.15 19.82
CA ALA A 44 4.48 14.80 20.18
C ALA A 44 3.61 14.23 19.04
N ALA A 45 4.12 13.19 18.38
CA ALA A 45 3.46 12.60 17.22
C ALA A 45 2.08 12.13 17.65
N THR A 46 1.03 12.67 17.05
CA THR A 46 -0.35 12.22 17.29
C THR A 46 -0.39 10.71 17.06
N PRO A 47 -0.95 9.91 17.99
CA PRO A 47 -1.06 8.47 17.81
C PRO A 47 -1.73 8.17 16.47
N GLN A 48 -1.00 7.50 15.58
CA GLN A 48 -1.52 7.14 14.27
C GLN A 48 -2.59 6.06 14.44
N PRO A 49 -3.74 6.14 13.76
CA PRO A 49 -4.79 5.13 13.84
C PRO A 49 -4.41 3.85 13.06
N LEU A 50 -3.20 3.31 13.26
CA LEU A 50 -2.65 2.16 12.53
C LEU A 50 -3.63 0.99 12.44
N TRP A 51 -4.24 0.63 13.57
CA TRP A 51 -5.18 -0.49 13.64
C TRP A 51 -6.45 -0.29 12.82
N ALA A 52 -6.87 0.95 12.58
CA ALA A 52 -8.01 1.25 11.73
C ALA A 52 -7.77 0.88 10.26
N TYR A 53 -6.51 0.81 9.82
CA TYR A 53 -6.13 0.49 8.45
C TYR A 53 -5.68 -0.96 8.29
N VAL A 54 -5.08 -1.54 9.33
CA VAL A 54 -4.46 -2.88 9.27
C VAL A 54 -5.41 -3.98 9.73
N SER A 55 -6.19 -3.75 10.78
CA SER A 55 -6.97 -4.84 11.41
C SER A 55 -8.02 -5.49 10.50
N PRO A 56 -8.77 -4.76 9.64
CA PRO A 56 -9.75 -5.42 8.77
C PRO A 56 -9.07 -6.38 7.78
N PHE A 57 -7.95 -5.96 7.19
CA PHE A 57 -7.16 -6.76 6.25
C PHE A 57 -6.54 -7.99 6.91
N VAL A 58 -5.93 -7.82 8.09
CA VAL A 58 -5.38 -8.95 8.85
C VAL A 58 -6.47 -9.94 9.26
N ALA A 59 -7.63 -9.46 9.74
CA ALA A 59 -8.75 -10.33 10.05
C ALA A 59 -9.18 -11.16 8.83
N TYR A 60 -9.32 -10.53 7.67
CA TYR A 60 -9.68 -11.23 6.43
C TYR A 60 -8.65 -12.31 6.05
N LEU A 61 -7.36 -12.02 6.13
CA LEU A 61 -6.30 -13.00 5.87
C LEU A 61 -6.34 -14.17 6.86
N LEU A 62 -6.53 -13.88 8.15
CA LEU A 62 -6.61 -14.92 9.19
C LEU A 62 -7.77 -15.88 8.92
N PHE A 63 -8.97 -15.36 8.65
CA PHE A 63 -10.12 -16.20 8.31
C PHE A 63 -9.92 -16.96 6.99
N THR A 64 -9.35 -16.31 5.96
CA THR A 64 -9.03 -16.96 4.68
C THR A 64 -8.06 -18.14 4.85
N SER A 65 -7.14 -18.06 5.81
CA SER A 65 -6.19 -19.15 6.10
C SER A 65 -6.81 -20.38 6.79
N ILE A 66 -8.07 -20.28 7.26
CA ILE A 66 -8.74 -21.34 8.02
C ILE A 66 -10.07 -21.81 7.42
N GLU A 67 -10.70 -21.02 6.54
CA GLU A 67 -12.09 -21.25 6.08
C GLU A 67 -12.32 -22.51 5.24
N GLY A 68 -11.26 -23.23 4.85
CA GLY A 68 -11.34 -24.53 4.14
C GLY A 68 -10.89 -25.74 4.95
N LYS A 69 -10.54 -25.59 6.23
CA LYS A 69 -9.85 -26.67 7.00
C LYS A 69 -10.77 -27.69 7.67
N GLY A 70 -12.08 -27.45 7.73
CA GLY A 70 -13.06 -28.39 8.31
C GLY A 70 -12.92 -28.71 9.82
N TRP A 71 -11.90 -28.18 10.49
CA TRP A 71 -11.51 -28.47 11.87
C TRP A 71 -12.55 -28.23 12.98
N LEU A 72 -13.64 -27.48 12.72
CA LEU A 72 -14.70 -27.19 13.69
C LEU A 72 -16.08 -27.72 13.24
N GLY A 73 -16.16 -28.50 12.16
CA GLY A 73 -17.43 -28.96 11.59
C GLY A 73 -18.31 -27.84 11.00
N ILE A 74 -17.80 -26.60 10.94
CA ILE A 74 -18.46 -25.47 10.28
C ILE A 74 -18.13 -25.55 8.77
N PRO A 75 -19.16 -25.53 7.89
CA PRO A 75 -18.96 -25.55 6.45
C PRO A 75 -18.28 -24.26 5.95
N TYR A 76 -17.68 -24.31 4.75
CA TYR A 76 -16.98 -23.18 4.14
C TYR A 76 -17.84 -21.91 4.11
N GLU A 77 -19.11 -22.05 3.75
CA GLU A 77 -20.06 -20.94 3.67
C GLU A 77 -20.25 -20.25 5.02
N GLY A 78 -20.28 -21.02 6.11
CA GLY A 78 -20.39 -20.50 7.47
C GLY A 78 -19.16 -19.70 7.89
N TRP A 79 -17.96 -20.22 7.60
CA TRP A 79 -16.71 -19.51 7.83
C TRP A 79 -16.62 -18.22 7.01
N TYR A 80 -17.01 -18.28 5.74
CA TYR A 80 -17.01 -17.12 4.87
C TYR A 80 -17.98 -16.03 5.36
N CYS A 81 -19.20 -16.40 5.75
CA CYS A 81 -20.16 -15.48 6.34
C CYS A 81 -19.61 -14.82 7.61
N LEU A 82 -19.01 -15.60 8.51
CA LEU A 82 -18.39 -15.08 9.72
C LEU A 82 -17.23 -14.11 9.40
N LYS A 83 -16.36 -14.47 8.43
CA LYS A 83 -15.29 -13.60 7.94
C LYS A 83 -15.83 -12.25 7.48
N VAL A 84 -16.84 -12.26 6.62
CA VAL A 84 -17.46 -11.04 6.10
C VAL A 84 -18.06 -10.20 7.22
N LEU A 85 -18.78 -10.81 8.17
CA LEU A 85 -19.38 -10.10 9.31
C LEU A 85 -18.32 -9.46 10.22
N VAL A 86 -17.24 -10.18 10.54
CA VAL A 86 -16.15 -9.65 11.37
C VAL A 86 -15.49 -8.46 10.68
N VAL A 87 -15.16 -8.60 9.39
CA VAL A 87 -14.53 -7.51 8.63
C VAL A 87 -15.46 -6.31 8.52
N LEU A 88 -16.75 -6.51 8.20
CA LEU A 88 -17.74 -5.42 8.19
C LEU A 88 -17.86 -4.72 9.55
N GLY A 89 -17.84 -5.48 10.64
CA GLY A 89 -17.85 -4.93 12.00
C GLY A 89 -16.63 -4.03 12.28
N LEU A 90 -15.43 -4.49 11.89
CA LEU A 90 -14.19 -3.70 11.99
C LEU A 90 -14.25 -2.45 11.11
N LEU A 91 -14.72 -2.60 9.86
CA LEU A 91 -14.85 -1.49 8.93
C LEU A 91 -15.84 -0.44 9.48
N TRP A 92 -16.96 -0.87 10.03
CA TRP A 92 -17.95 0.02 10.64
C TRP A 92 -17.41 0.70 11.90
N PHE A 93 -16.67 -0.02 12.75
CA PHE A 93 -16.09 0.55 13.96
C PHE A 93 -15.04 1.64 13.64
N PHE A 94 -14.20 1.42 12.63
CA PHE A 94 -13.09 2.29 12.29
C PHE A 94 -13.37 3.32 11.19
N HIS A 95 -14.57 3.38 10.61
CA HIS A 95 -14.87 4.22 9.44
C HIS A 95 -14.54 5.71 9.59
N ARG A 96 -14.50 6.23 10.83
CA ARG A 96 -14.22 7.64 11.14
C ARG A 96 -12.74 8.01 11.05
N GLU A 97 -11.85 7.01 11.10
CA GLU A 97 -10.39 7.19 11.07
C GLU A 97 -9.81 7.28 9.65
N TRP A 98 -10.65 7.06 8.63
CA TRP A 98 -10.25 7.02 7.23
C TRP A 98 -10.44 8.36 6.53
N PRO A 99 -9.82 8.57 5.35
CA PRO A 99 -10.07 9.76 4.56
C PRO A 99 -11.56 9.93 4.28
N ARG A 100 -12.07 11.16 4.45
CA ARG A 100 -13.48 11.46 4.14
C ARG A 100 -13.82 11.05 2.71
N TRP A 101 -15.07 10.61 2.53
CA TRP A 101 -15.59 10.26 1.21
C TRP A 101 -15.36 11.38 0.20
N SER A 102 -14.94 11.01 -1.01
CA SER A 102 -14.71 11.93 -2.11
C SER A 102 -15.04 11.25 -3.43
N THR A 103 -15.77 11.95 -4.30
CA THR A 103 -16.14 11.47 -5.63
C THR A 103 -15.06 11.76 -6.68
N ARG A 104 -13.99 12.47 -6.32
CA ARG A 104 -12.91 12.85 -7.23
C ARG A 104 -12.31 11.62 -7.90
N GLY A 105 -12.46 11.50 -9.21
CA GLY A 105 -11.89 10.40 -9.98
C GLY A 105 -12.61 9.05 -9.84
N VAL A 106 -13.75 8.98 -9.14
CA VAL A 106 -14.53 7.73 -9.00
C VAL A 106 -15.02 7.21 -10.36
N GLY A 107 -15.48 8.09 -11.26
CA GLY A 107 -15.87 7.69 -12.62
C GLY A 107 -14.70 7.14 -13.44
N LEU A 108 -13.51 7.75 -13.31
CA LEU A 108 -12.28 7.21 -13.90
C LEU A 108 -11.91 5.86 -13.27
N GLY A 109 -12.07 5.73 -11.95
CA GLY A 109 -11.87 4.47 -11.24
C GLY A 109 -12.78 3.37 -11.78
N ALA A 110 -14.08 3.62 -11.91
CA ALA A 110 -15.03 2.66 -12.49
C ALA A 110 -14.63 2.25 -13.92
N LEU A 111 -14.26 3.20 -14.78
CA LEU A 111 -13.76 2.91 -16.13
C LEU A 111 -12.50 2.04 -16.09
N MET A 112 -11.53 2.38 -15.25
CA MET A 112 -10.31 1.59 -15.07
C MET A 112 -10.59 0.23 -14.43
N GLY A 113 -11.70 0.07 -13.71
CA GLY A 113 -12.16 -1.22 -13.19
C GLY A 113 -12.59 -2.16 -14.30
N VAL A 114 -13.31 -1.64 -15.30
CA VAL A 114 -13.68 -2.38 -16.52
C VAL A 114 -12.43 -2.76 -17.32
N VAL A 115 -11.54 -1.79 -17.58
CA VAL A 115 -10.26 -2.04 -18.27
C VAL A 115 -9.42 -3.06 -17.50
N GLY A 116 -9.35 -2.92 -16.18
CA GLY A 116 -8.63 -3.80 -15.28
C GLY A 116 -9.09 -5.25 -15.38
N LEU A 117 -10.41 -5.49 -15.47
CA LEU A 117 -10.95 -6.84 -15.69
C LEU A 117 -10.49 -7.42 -17.03
N VAL A 118 -10.63 -6.68 -18.11
CA VAL A 118 -10.24 -7.16 -19.46
C VAL A 118 -8.75 -7.53 -19.47
N VAL A 119 -7.91 -6.66 -18.92
CA VAL A 119 -6.47 -6.90 -18.78
C VAL A 119 -6.22 -8.12 -17.90
N TRP A 120 -6.95 -8.27 -16.79
CA TRP A 120 -6.81 -9.40 -15.88
C TRP A 120 -7.08 -10.72 -16.60
N LEU A 121 -8.23 -10.84 -17.26
CA LEU A 121 -8.63 -12.07 -17.96
C LEU A 121 -7.66 -12.42 -19.10
N VAL A 122 -7.19 -11.44 -19.86
CA VAL A 122 -6.23 -11.66 -20.95
C VAL A 122 -4.88 -12.13 -20.41
N LEU A 123 -4.39 -11.52 -19.33
CA LEU A 123 -3.08 -11.87 -18.76
C LEU A 123 -3.12 -13.18 -17.97
N ASP A 124 -4.23 -13.50 -17.30
CA ASP A 124 -4.45 -14.82 -16.69
C ASP A 124 -4.47 -15.92 -17.76
N TRP A 125 -5.19 -15.71 -18.86
CA TRP A 125 -5.17 -16.62 -20.00
C TRP A 125 -3.75 -16.75 -20.59
N LEU A 126 -3.04 -15.64 -20.78
CA LEU A 126 -1.67 -15.64 -21.31
C LEU A 126 -0.72 -16.41 -20.39
N GLN A 127 -0.86 -16.26 -19.07
CA GLN A 127 -0.10 -17.04 -18.10
C GLN A 127 -0.38 -18.53 -18.24
N GLY A 128 -1.65 -18.89 -18.42
CA GLY A 128 -2.09 -20.29 -18.56
C GLY A 128 -1.57 -21.00 -19.82
N VAL A 129 -1.32 -20.28 -20.91
CA VAL A 129 -0.76 -20.88 -22.14
C VAL A 129 0.77 -21.05 -22.11
N ILE A 130 1.47 -20.44 -21.15
CA ILE A 130 2.93 -20.59 -21.01
C ILE A 130 3.22 -21.95 -20.35
N PRO A 131 3.91 -22.89 -21.04
CA PRO A 131 4.15 -24.22 -20.51
C PRO A 131 4.89 -24.20 -19.16
N GLY A 132 4.32 -24.88 -18.15
CA GLY A 132 4.91 -25.01 -16.82
C GLY A 132 4.76 -23.79 -15.90
N PHE A 133 4.22 -22.66 -16.37
CA PHE A 133 4.12 -21.44 -15.56
C PHE A 133 3.18 -21.65 -14.36
N ASN A 134 1.94 -22.12 -14.58
CA ASN A 134 1.00 -22.34 -13.49
C ASN A 134 1.46 -23.42 -12.49
N ALA A 135 2.21 -24.43 -12.95
CA ALA A 135 2.81 -25.43 -12.08
C ALA A 135 3.91 -24.82 -11.18
N MET A 136 4.73 -23.92 -11.73
CA MET A 136 5.71 -23.16 -10.97
C MET A 136 5.03 -22.25 -9.93
N VAL A 137 3.95 -21.56 -10.29
CA VAL A 137 3.21 -20.72 -9.34
C VAL A 137 2.62 -21.56 -8.22
N ALA A 138 1.98 -22.68 -8.55
CA ALA A 138 1.35 -23.57 -7.58
C ALA A 138 2.36 -24.19 -6.60
N SER A 139 3.61 -24.42 -7.00
CA SER A 139 4.64 -24.94 -6.09
C SER A 139 5.11 -23.94 -5.04
N VAL A 140 4.93 -22.63 -5.29
CA VAL A 140 5.35 -21.54 -4.40
C VAL A 140 4.18 -21.01 -3.57
N LEU A 141 3.03 -20.77 -4.21
CA LEU A 141 1.85 -20.15 -3.58
C LEU A 141 0.77 -21.16 -3.18
N GLY A 142 0.94 -22.43 -3.54
CA GLY A 142 -0.11 -23.44 -3.40
C GLY A 142 -1.18 -23.32 -4.48
N THR A 143 -2.16 -24.21 -4.42
CA THR A 143 -3.34 -24.18 -5.29
C THR A 143 -4.51 -23.53 -4.55
N ARG A 144 -5.13 -22.52 -5.17
CA ARG A 144 -6.41 -21.99 -4.68
C ARG A 144 -7.52 -22.99 -5.03
N GLU A 145 -8.23 -23.46 -4.02
CA GLU A 145 -9.45 -24.25 -4.22
C GLU A 145 -10.62 -23.30 -4.51
N GLY A 146 -11.22 -23.45 -5.68
CA GLY A 146 -12.44 -22.75 -6.04
C GLY A 146 -13.67 -23.35 -5.35
N PHE A 147 -14.66 -22.53 -5.02
CA PHE A 147 -15.91 -22.99 -4.43
C PHE A 147 -17.06 -22.94 -5.45
N GLN A 148 -17.73 -24.07 -5.71
CA GLN A 148 -18.91 -24.10 -6.57
C GLN A 148 -20.19 -24.03 -5.73
N PRO A 149 -20.94 -22.89 -5.74
CA PRO A 149 -22.07 -22.67 -4.83
C PRO A 149 -23.33 -23.48 -5.16
N PHE A 150 -23.44 -24.04 -6.37
CA PHE A 150 -24.64 -24.76 -6.81
C PHE A 150 -24.56 -26.28 -6.61
N GLY A 151 -23.38 -26.83 -6.36
CA GLY A 151 -23.16 -28.26 -6.05
C GLY A 151 -24.02 -29.24 -6.85
N GLU A 152 -24.44 -30.33 -6.20
CA GLU A 152 -25.36 -31.34 -6.77
C GLU A 152 -26.84 -30.90 -6.71
N HIS A 153 -27.18 -30.00 -5.79
CA HIS A 153 -28.57 -29.59 -5.50
C HIS A 153 -29.07 -28.46 -6.42
N GLY A 154 -28.22 -27.95 -7.32
CA GLY A 154 -28.54 -26.88 -8.25
C GLY A 154 -28.88 -25.56 -7.56
N VAL A 155 -29.62 -24.72 -8.28
CA VAL A 155 -30.03 -23.40 -7.80
C VAL A 155 -31.15 -23.54 -6.77
N ASN A 156 -30.88 -23.16 -5.53
CA ASN A 156 -31.86 -23.09 -4.45
C ASN A 156 -31.67 -21.81 -3.61
N LEU A 157 -32.56 -21.57 -2.64
CA LEU A 157 -32.54 -20.36 -1.83
C LEU A 157 -31.23 -20.21 -1.03
N HIS A 158 -30.70 -21.32 -0.51
CA HIS A 158 -29.43 -21.32 0.24
C HIS A 158 -28.25 -20.94 -0.66
N SER A 159 -28.11 -21.58 -1.82
CA SER A 159 -27.03 -21.27 -2.77
C SER A 159 -27.11 -19.82 -3.27
N LEU A 160 -28.33 -19.33 -3.54
CA LEU A 160 -28.53 -17.93 -3.97
C LEU A 160 -28.19 -16.94 -2.85
N ALA A 161 -28.62 -17.21 -1.61
CA ALA A 161 -28.27 -16.40 -0.46
C ALA A 161 -26.75 -16.35 -0.26
N PHE A 162 -26.07 -17.50 -0.39
CA PHE A 162 -24.61 -17.54 -0.28
C PHE A 162 -23.92 -16.78 -1.41
N VAL A 163 -24.37 -16.91 -2.66
CA VAL A 163 -23.83 -16.14 -3.79
C VAL A 163 -23.95 -14.64 -3.53
N LEU A 164 -25.08 -14.16 -2.98
CA LEU A 164 -25.25 -12.76 -2.62
C LEU A 164 -24.26 -12.31 -1.54
N VAL A 165 -24.04 -13.12 -0.50
CA VAL A 165 -23.04 -12.83 0.54
C VAL A 165 -21.62 -12.84 -0.05
N ARG A 166 -21.30 -13.81 -0.92
CA ARG A 166 -20.01 -13.91 -1.60
C ARG A 166 -19.74 -12.70 -2.47
N LEU A 167 -20.69 -12.32 -3.33
CA LEU A 167 -20.61 -11.12 -4.17
C LEU A 167 -20.49 -9.84 -3.36
N THR A 168 -21.23 -9.72 -2.25
CA THR A 168 -21.12 -8.57 -1.33
C THR A 168 -19.71 -8.49 -0.73
N GLY A 169 -19.18 -9.61 -0.25
CA GLY A 169 -17.82 -9.69 0.27
C GLY A 169 -16.78 -9.32 -0.80
N LEU A 170 -16.90 -9.92 -1.98
CA LEU A 170 -15.99 -9.76 -3.11
C LEU A 170 -16.01 -8.33 -3.69
N ALA A 171 -17.19 -7.74 -3.92
CA ALA A 171 -17.34 -6.49 -4.65
C ALA A 171 -17.46 -5.25 -3.75
N LEU A 172 -17.71 -5.39 -2.45
CA LEU A 172 -17.83 -4.26 -1.53
C LEU A 172 -16.82 -4.34 -0.38
N VAL A 173 -16.81 -5.44 0.36
CA VAL A 173 -16.02 -5.54 1.61
C VAL A 173 -14.52 -5.58 1.30
N VAL A 174 -14.10 -6.46 0.39
CA VAL A 174 -12.70 -6.63 0.00
C VAL A 174 -12.13 -5.33 -0.59
N PRO A 175 -12.75 -4.66 -1.58
CA PRO A 175 -12.26 -3.40 -2.10
C PRO A 175 -12.06 -2.31 -1.04
N ILE A 176 -12.99 -2.14 -0.12
CA ILE A 176 -12.86 -1.11 0.92
C ILE A 176 -11.68 -1.45 1.84
N MET A 177 -11.67 -2.65 2.39
CA MET A 177 -10.63 -3.11 3.30
C MET A 177 -9.23 -3.06 2.67
N GLU A 178 -9.09 -3.61 1.47
CA GLU A 178 -7.80 -3.72 0.79
C GLU A 178 -7.27 -2.35 0.38
N GLU A 179 -8.09 -1.48 -0.21
CA GLU A 179 -7.60 -0.18 -0.68
C GLU A 179 -7.24 0.75 0.48
N ILE A 180 -7.98 0.66 1.59
CA ILE A 180 -7.61 1.33 2.83
C ILE A 180 -6.26 0.80 3.36
N PHE A 181 -6.03 -0.50 3.34
CA PHE A 181 -4.74 -1.08 3.74
C PHE A 181 -3.60 -0.69 2.78
N TRP A 182 -3.73 -0.99 1.49
CA TRP A 182 -2.67 -0.82 0.50
C TRP A 182 -2.32 0.65 0.24
N ARG A 183 -3.34 1.49 -0.02
CA ARG A 183 -3.14 2.90 -0.44
C ARG A 183 -3.34 3.87 0.71
N GLY A 184 -4.33 3.60 1.57
CA GLY A 184 -4.58 4.42 2.76
C GLY A 184 -3.46 4.35 3.79
N PHE A 185 -2.81 3.19 3.93
CA PHE A 185 -1.74 2.91 4.89
C PHE A 185 -0.40 2.56 4.22
N LEU A 186 -0.22 1.35 3.68
CA LEU A 186 1.11 0.78 3.37
C LEU A 186 1.91 1.66 2.39
N ALA A 187 1.28 2.14 1.32
CA ALA A 187 1.91 3.05 0.36
C ALA A 187 2.49 4.31 1.01
N ARG A 188 1.79 4.87 1.99
CA ARG A 188 2.17 6.10 2.69
C ARG A 188 3.16 5.82 3.82
N TYR A 189 2.98 4.70 4.51
CA TYR A 189 3.87 4.24 5.57
C TYR A 189 5.28 3.93 5.08
N LEU A 190 5.41 3.39 3.86
CA LEU A 190 6.70 3.15 3.20
C LEU A 190 7.43 4.44 2.80
N ILE A 191 6.79 5.60 2.93
CA ILE A 191 7.40 6.92 2.71
C ILE A 191 7.78 7.56 4.04
N ASP A 192 6.88 7.51 5.02
CA ASP A 192 7.07 8.04 6.38
C ASP A 192 6.19 7.25 7.37
N GLU A 193 6.74 6.87 8.53
CA GLU A 193 6.01 6.14 9.57
C GLU A 193 4.79 6.93 10.09
N ASN A 194 4.87 8.26 10.10
CA ASN A 194 3.73 9.16 10.28
C ASN A 194 2.92 9.27 8.98
N PHE A 195 2.43 8.13 8.52
CA PHE A 195 1.81 7.98 7.20
C PHE A 195 0.59 8.89 7.01
N THR A 196 -0.12 9.29 8.07
CA THR A 196 -1.27 10.19 7.97
C THR A 196 -0.87 11.60 7.53
N ALA A 197 0.37 12.03 7.77
CA ALA A 197 0.91 13.30 7.30
C ALA A 197 1.26 13.29 5.80
N VAL A 198 1.52 12.11 5.22
CA VAL A 198 1.83 11.97 3.78
C VAL A 198 0.56 12.18 2.95
N PRO A 199 0.49 13.11 1.98
CA PRO A 199 -0.72 13.31 1.20
C PRO A 199 -1.18 12.07 0.41
N GLN A 200 -2.48 11.92 0.22
CA GLN A 200 -3.04 10.84 -0.61
C GLN A 200 -2.53 10.94 -2.06
N GLY A 201 -2.26 9.80 -2.69
CA GLY A 201 -1.74 9.69 -4.06
C GLY A 201 -0.22 9.86 -4.17
N LYS A 202 0.50 10.00 -3.05
CA LYS A 202 1.97 10.07 -3.06
C LYS A 202 2.58 8.67 -3.10
N PHE A 203 3.60 8.53 -3.93
CA PHE A 203 4.45 7.35 -4.06
C PHE A 203 5.91 7.78 -4.25
N THR A 204 6.82 7.11 -3.55
CA THR A 204 8.20 6.94 -4.02
C THR A 204 8.27 5.77 -5.00
N LEU A 205 9.36 5.66 -5.76
CA LEU A 205 9.55 4.49 -6.64
C LEU A 205 9.56 3.18 -5.85
N GLN A 206 10.19 3.20 -4.66
CA GLN A 206 10.20 2.07 -3.74
C GLN A 206 8.80 1.71 -3.24
N SER A 207 8.05 2.68 -2.70
CA SER A 207 6.70 2.44 -2.19
C SER A 207 5.77 1.89 -3.28
N PHE A 208 5.85 2.44 -4.50
CA PHE A 208 5.06 1.96 -5.63
C PHE A 208 5.31 0.47 -5.91
N TRP A 209 6.57 0.06 -6.02
CA TRP A 209 6.90 -1.33 -6.37
C TRP A 209 6.71 -2.29 -5.21
N ILE A 210 7.01 -1.89 -3.97
CA ILE A 210 6.75 -2.76 -2.80
C ILE A 210 5.26 -3.07 -2.69
N VAL A 211 4.38 -2.06 -2.81
CA VAL A 211 2.93 -2.29 -2.75
C VAL A 211 2.46 -3.18 -3.90
N THR A 212 2.91 -2.92 -5.13
CA THR A 212 2.56 -3.75 -6.29
C THR A 212 3.02 -5.21 -6.11
N LEU A 213 4.26 -5.43 -5.68
CA LEU A 213 4.81 -6.77 -5.53
C LEU A 213 4.22 -7.51 -4.32
N ALA A 214 3.90 -6.80 -3.23
CA ALA A 214 3.19 -7.39 -2.09
C ALA A 214 1.78 -7.85 -2.49
N PHE A 215 1.08 -7.09 -3.34
CA PHE A 215 -0.18 -7.51 -3.94
C PHE A 215 0.00 -8.74 -4.84
N VAL A 216 1.02 -8.75 -5.71
CA VAL A 216 1.32 -9.91 -6.57
C VAL A 216 1.59 -11.18 -5.75
N ALA A 217 2.30 -11.06 -4.63
CA ALA A 217 2.69 -12.21 -3.80
C ALA A 217 1.51 -12.98 -3.18
N VAL A 218 0.31 -12.40 -3.15
CA VAL A 218 -0.90 -13.03 -2.60
C VAL A 218 -1.88 -13.48 -3.69
N HIS A 219 -1.48 -13.46 -4.96
CA HIS A 219 -2.30 -13.83 -6.11
C HIS A 219 -1.60 -14.88 -6.98
N PRO A 220 -2.29 -15.97 -7.38
CA PRO A 220 -1.74 -16.94 -8.33
C PRO A 220 -1.66 -16.39 -9.78
N GLU A 221 -2.47 -15.39 -10.13
CA GLU A 221 -2.47 -14.76 -11.45
C GLU A 221 -1.37 -13.67 -11.56
N LEU A 222 -0.09 -14.05 -11.42
CA LEU A 222 1.05 -13.14 -11.28
C LEU A 222 1.09 -12.02 -12.34
N LEU A 223 0.89 -12.36 -13.63
CA LEU A 223 0.94 -11.37 -14.71
C LEU A 223 -0.22 -10.37 -14.61
N ALA A 224 -1.43 -10.87 -14.33
CA ALA A 224 -2.62 -10.06 -14.16
C ALA A 224 -2.50 -9.17 -12.91
N ALA A 225 -2.06 -9.74 -11.79
CA ALA A 225 -1.88 -9.03 -10.53
C ALA A 225 -0.84 -7.92 -10.62
N LEU A 226 0.27 -8.14 -11.35
CA LEU A 226 1.30 -7.13 -11.59
C LEU A 226 0.73 -5.93 -12.37
N ALA A 227 0.05 -6.20 -13.47
CA ALA A 227 -0.53 -5.15 -14.31
C ALA A 227 -1.65 -4.39 -13.59
N TRP A 228 -2.55 -5.11 -12.92
CA TRP A 228 -3.67 -4.53 -12.19
C TRP A 228 -3.20 -3.72 -10.97
N GLY A 229 -2.26 -4.26 -10.18
CA GLY A 229 -1.67 -3.56 -9.03
C GLY A 229 -0.99 -2.25 -9.44
N ALA A 230 -0.24 -2.26 -10.55
CA ALA A 230 0.36 -1.06 -11.11
C ALA A 230 -0.70 -0.06 -11.62
N LEU A 231 -1.78 -0.54 -12.25
CA LEU A 231 -2.87 0.30 -12.75
C LEU A 231 -3.59 1.04 -11.61
N VAL A 232 -3.93 0.36 -10.51
CA VAL A 232 -4.55 1.01 -9.35
C VAL A 232 -3.59 2.01 -8.69
N ASN A 233 -2.29 1.70 -8.61
CA ASN A 233 -1.30 2.65 -8.08
C ASN A 233 -1.16 3.89 -8.97
N TRP A 234 -1.21 3.73 -10.30
CA TRP A 234 -1.29 4.85 -11.23
C TRP A 234 -2.56 5.69 -11.00
N LEU A 235 -3.72 5.04 -10.85
CA LEU A 235 -4.99 5.72 -10.59
C LEU A 235 -4.94 6.50 -9.27
N TYR A 236 -4.38 5.91 -8.23
CA TYR A 236 -4.20 6.55 -6.93
C TYR A 236 -3.32 7.79 -7.05
N ARG A 237 -2.19 7.69 -7.77
CA ARG A 237 -1.30 8.84 -8.03
C ARG A 237 -1.99 9.94 -8.85
N LYS A 238 -2.82 9.56 -9.81
CA LYS A 238 -3.53 10.49 -10.70
C LYS A 238 -4.65 11.24 -9.97
N THR A 239 -5.38 10.54 -9.10
CA THR A 239 -6.59 11.08 -8.45
C THR A 239 -6.32 11.67 -7.07
N GLY A 240 -5.31 11.16 -6.35
CA GLY A 240 -5.09 11.48 -4.94
C GLY A 240 -6.24 11.02 -4.05
N ASN A 241 -7.00 10.00 -4.46
CA ASN A 241 -8.23 9.60 -3.80
C ASN A 241 -8.34 8.08 -3.68
N VAL A 242 -8.31 7.54 -2.45
CA VAL A 242 -8.47 6.11 -2.18
C VAL A 242 -9.84 5.60 -2.65
N TRP A 243 -10.88 6.42 -2.62
CA TRP A 243 -12.23 6.02 -3.03
C TRP A 243 -12.35 5.79 -4.54
N ALA A 244 -11.49 6.41 -5.35
CA ALA A 244 -11.38 6.08 -6.77
C ALA A 244 -10.79 4.68 -6.98
N CYS A 245 -9.82 4.29 -6.15
CA CYS A 245 -9.24 2.94 -6.14
C CYS A 245 -10.26 1.90 -5.64
N VAL A 246 -11.01 2.20 -4.58
CA VAL A 246 -12.12 1.37 -4.10
C VAL A 246 -13.14 1.14 -5.22
N ALA A 247 -13.52 2.20 -5.95
CA ALA A 247 -14.45 2.08 -7.06
C ALA A 247 -13.89 1.23 -8.21
N MET A 248 -12.62 1.42 -8.58
CA MET A 248 -11.95 0.58 -9.58
C MET A 248 -11.98 -0.89 -9.18
N HIS A 249 -11.58 -1.18 -7.95
CA HIS A 249 -11.52 -2.53 -7.41
C HIS A 249 -12.91 -3.17 -7.30
N ALA A 250 -13.89 -2.45 -6.75
CA ALA A 250 -15.28 -2.90 -6.66
C ALA A 250 -15.86 -3.25 -8.04
N VAL A 251 -15.62 -2.41 -9.06
CA VAL A 251 -16.10 -2.68 -10.42
C VAL A 251 -15.40 -3.89 -11.03
N THR A 252 -14.07 -4.01 -10.91
CA THR A 252 -13.36 -5.20 -11.39
C THR A 252 -13.93 -6.47 -10.75
N ASN A 253 -14.09 -6.47 -9.42
CA ASN A 253 -14.56 -7.64 -8.67
C ASN A 253 -16.02 -7.98 -8.94
N LEU A 254 -16.91 -6.99 -9.07
CA LEU A 254 -18.30 -7.22 -9.42
C LEU A 254 -18.43 -7.88 -10.79
N LEU A 255 -17.70 -7.36 -11.77
CA LEU A 255 -17.73 -7.89 -13.13
C LEU A 255 -17.06 -9.25 -13.21
N LEU A 256 -15.96 -9.48 -12.47
CA LEU A 256 -15.34 -10.80 -12.35
C LEU A 256 -16.31 -11.81 -11.73
N GLY A 257 -17.02 -11.43 -10.67
CA GLY A 257 -18.06 -12.26 -10.08
C GLY A 257 -19.17 -12.61 -11.07
N GLY A 258 -19.64 -11.63 -11.85
CA GLY A 258 -20.60 -11.88 -12.94
C GLY A 258 -20.06 -12.81 -14.02
N TRP A 259 -18.80 -12.64 -14.42
CA TRP A 259 -18.12 -13.51 -15.38
C TRP A 259 -18.05 -14.96 -14.89
N ILE A 260 -17.67 -15.18 -13.63
CA ILE A 260 -17.56 -16.53 -13.06
C ILE A 260 -18.92 -17.22 -13.02
N LEU A 261 -19.97 -16.51 -12.57
CA LEU A 261 -21.33 -17.05 -12.56
C LEU A 261 -21.83 -17.41 -13.98
N ALA A 262 -21.41 -16.66 -15.00
CA ALA A 262 -21.80 -16.90 -16.38
C ALA A 262 -21.00 -18.05 -17.04
N THR A 263 -19.74 -18.25 -16.66
CA THR A 263 -18.81 -19.19 -17.32
C THR A 263 -18.59 -20.49 -16.56
N GLY A 264 -18.86 -20.52 -15.25
CA GLY A 264 -18.54 -21.66 -14.39
C GLY A 264 -17.05 -21.80 -14.07
N GLU A 265 -16.24 -20.75 -14.25
CA GLU A 265 -14.81 -20.71 -13.91
C GLU A 265 -14.57 -20.62 -12.39
N TRP A 266 -15.05 -21.60 -11.63
CA TRP A 266 -15.07 -21.60 -10.17
C TRP A 266 -13.68 -21.49 -9.52
N ARG A 267 -12.58 -21.76 -10.25
CA ARG A 267 -11.21 -21.55 -9.77
C ARG A 267 -10.93 -20.10 -9.35
N LEU A 268 -11.69 -19.15 -9.90
CA LEU A 268 -11.60 -17.71 -9.60
C LEU A 268 -12.56 -17.28 -8.47
N TRP A 269 -13.39 -18.20 -7.95
CA TRP A 269 -14.49 -17.95 -7.01
C TRP A 269 -14.09 -18.06 -5.54
#